data_AF-A0A0F3NBD9-F1
#
_entry.id   AF-A0A0F3NBD9-F1
#
_cell.length_a   1.000
_cell.length_b   1.000
_cell.length_c   1.000
_cell.angle_alpha   90.00
_cell.angle_beta   90.00
_cell.angle_gamma   90.00
#
_symmetry.space_group_name_H-M   'P 1'
#
loop_
_entity.id
_entity.type
_entity.pdbx_description
1 polymer ?
#
loop_
_entity_poly.entity_id
_entity_poly.type
_entity_poly.pdbx_seq_one_letter_code
_entity_poly.pdbx_strand_id
1 'polypeptide(L)'
;MKSAGSYSSEESRYIECTLECTGNKRIRVVSVYVPNGQEVESETFFYKLKFLEHLKDRLLNIMKTEDFLIAGGDFNVAPEEIDVHDPKALDGRLCFHILERAKFREILNNGIVDIFRTFVGIDRKEFSWWNYREGGWQNNRGLRIDALLSSPQIADKVLDCSILSKVRGWDTPSDHAPVMGDIDV
;
A
#
# COMPACT_ATOMS: atom_id res chain seq x y z
N MET A 1 5.99 -30.42 2.24
CA MET A 1 6.61 -29.20 2.82
C MET A 1 5.46 -28.22 3.06
N LYS A 2 5.04 -27.99 4.31
CA LYS A 2 3.95 -27.05 4.62
C LYS A 2 4.49 -25.62 4.48
N SER A 3 3.81 -24.78 3.71
CA SER A 3 4.21 -23.40 3.44
C SER A 3 4.26 -22.58 4.74
N ALA A 4 5.36 -21.84 4.93
CA ALA A 4 5.46 -20.85 5.98
C ALA A 4 4.42 -19.73 5.74
N GLY A 5 3.71 -19.34 6.81
CA GLY A 5 2.71 -18.28 6.80
C GLY A 5 1.29 -18.75 6.51
N SER A 6 0.66 -19.46 7.46
CA SER A 6 -0.79 -19.66 7.38
C SER A 6 -1.47 -18.33 7.73
N TYR A 7 -1.90 -17.59 6.71
CA TYR A 7 -2.99 -16.63 6.85
C TYR A 7 -4.16 -17.34 7.56
N SER A 8 -4.92 -16.62 8.38
CA SER A 8 -6.26 -17.10 8.69
C SER A 8 -6.98 -17.25 7.36
N SER A 9 -7.30 -18.48 6.96
CA SER A 9 -7.99 -18.78 5.71
C SER A 9 -9.41 -18.19 5.66
N GLU A 10 -9.85 -17.54 6.73
CA GLU A 10 -11.18 -16.96 6.87
C GLU A 10 -11.27 -15.53 6.34
N GLU A 11 -10.15 -14.81 6.19
CA GLU A 11 -10.15 -13.42 5.69
C GLU A 11 -9.58 -13.31 4.26
N SER A 12 -10.41 -12.85 3.31
CA SER A 12 -10.04 -12.64 1.91
C SER A 12 -9.29 -11.33 1.70
N ARG A 13 -8.02 -11.27 2.12
CA ARG A 13 -7.20 -10.03 2.14
C ARG A 13 -5.98 -10.03 1.22
N TYR A 14 -5.70 -11.15 0.55
CA TYR A 14 -4.51 -11.32 -0.27
C TYR A 14 -4.84 -12.19 -1.49
N ILE A 15 -4.45 -11.72 -2.67
CA ILE A 15 -4.46 -12.52 -3.89
C ILE A 15 -3.21 -12.19 -4.70
N GLU A 16 -2.65 -13.20 -5.37
CA GLU A 16 -1.47 -13.04 -6.22
C GLU A 16 -1.63 -13.83 -7.52
N CYS A 17 -1.03 -13.35 -8.62
CA CYS A 17 -1.06 -14.06 -9.89
C CYS A 17 0.21 -13.95 -10.75
N THR A 18 0.40 -15.03 -11.51
CA THR A 18 1.16 -15.28 -12.75
C THR A 18 0.91 -14.41 -13.96
N LEU A 19 1.64 -13.33 -14.24
CA LEU A 19 1.67 -12.81 -15.60
C LEU A 19 2.96 -13.26 -16.31
N GLU A 20 2.80 -13.94 -17.45
CA GLU A 20 3.89 -14.25 -18.37
C GLU A 20 3.96 -13.17 -19.44
N CYS A 21 5.14 -12.59 -19.62
CA CYS A 21 5.40 -11.51 -20.57
C CYS A 21 6.31 -12.01 -21.71
N THR A 22 6.42 -11.21 -22.77
CA THR A 22 7.34 -11.50 -23.88
C THR A 22 8.80 -11.61 -23.39
N GLY A 23 9.57 -12.51 -23.99
CA GLY A 23 10.98 -12.71 -23.65
C GLY A 23 11.22 -13.50 -22.36
N ASN A 24 10.28 -14.38 -21.97
CA ASN A 24 10.36 -15.24 -20.78
C ASN A 24 10.47 -14.47 -19.45
N LYS A 25 10.04 -13.21 -19.43
CA LYS A 25 9.91 -12.44 -18.18
C LYS A 25 8.59 -12.81 -17.50
N ARG A 26 8.58 -12.82 -16.17
CA ARG A 26 7.38 -13.02 -15.36
C ARG A 26 7.18 -11.85 -14.44
N ILE A 27 5.92 -11.47 -14.26
CA ILE A 27 5.50 -10.46 -13.30
C ILE A 27 4.60 -11.14 -12.27
N ARG A 28 4.98 -10.95 -11.01
CA ARG A 28 4.18 -11.25 -9.84
C ARG A 28 3.36 -10.05 -9.49
N VAL A 29 2.05 -10.17 -9.69
CA VAL A 29 1.08 -9.15 -9.30
C VAL A 29 0.43 -9.59 -8.01
N VAL A 30 0.48 -8.73 -7.00
CA VAL A 30 -0.13 -8.93 -5.69
C VAL A 30 -1.18 -7.84 -5.48
N SER A 31 -2.37 -8.24 -5.05
CA SER A 31 -3.39 -7.34 -4.53
C SER A 31 -3.60 -7.63 -3.06
N VAL A 32 -3.53 -6.60 -2.21
CA VAL A 32 -3.62 -6.72 -0.76
C VAL A 32 -4.63 -5.75 -0.15
N TYR A 33 -5.32 -6.21 0.89
CA TYR A 33 -6.15 -5.37 1.76
C TYR A 33 -5.74 -5.60 3.22
N VAL A 34 -4.79 -4.78 3.68
CA VAL A 34 -4.23 -4.90 5.04
C VAL A 34 -5.33 -4.54 6.06
N PRO A 35 -5.48 -5.30 7.16
CA PRO A 35 -6.44 -4.98 8.20
C PRO A 35 -6.29 -3.54 8.71
N ASN A 36 -7.40 -2.84 8.94
CA ASN A 36 -7.37 -1.47 9.47
C ASN A 36 -6.80 -1.40 10.89
N GLY A 37 -7.08 -2.40 11.72
CA GLY A 37 -6.58 -2.49 13.11
C GLY A 37 -7.57 -2.01 14.18
N GLN A 38 -8.71 -1.41 13.80
CA GLN A 38 -9.88 -1.00 14.61
C GLN A 38 -9.63 -0.09 15.81
N GLU A 39 -8.73 -0.45 16.71
CA GLU A 39 -8.31 0.30 17.89
C GLU A 39 -6.84 0.02 18.19
N VAL A 40 -6.06 1.07 18.48
CA VAL A 40 -4.63 0.98 18.84
C VAL A 40 -4.45 0.09 20.07
N GLU A 41 -3.42 -0.76 20.06
CA GLU A 41 -3.12 -1.74 21.12
C GLU A 41 -4.19 -2.85 21.33
N SER A 42 -5.23 -2.91 20.50
CA SER A 42 -6.16 -4.05 20.49
C SER A 42 -5.54 -5.31 19.86
N GLU A 43 -6.20 -6.46 20.05
CA GLU A 43 -5.82 -7.70 19.36
C GLU A 43 -5.80 -7.54 17.83
N THR A 44 -6.75 -6.79 17.26
CA THR A 44 -6.83 -6.55 15.82
C THR A 44 -5.72 -5.63 15.31
N PHE A 45 -5.23 -4.71 16.15
CA PHE A 45 -4.05 -3.90 15.85
C PHE A 45 -2.78 -4.75 15.83
N PHE A 46 -2.56 -5.61 16.83
CA PHE A 46 -1.42 -6.53 16.80
C PHE A 46 -1.52 -7.55 15.65
N TYR A 47 -2.73 -7.95 15.27
CA TYR A 47 -2.95 -8.75 14.07
C TYR A 47 -2.51 -8.02 12.80
N LYS A 48 -2.87 -6.74 12.63
CA LYS A 48 -2.38 -5.90 11.52
C LYS A 48 -0.85 -5.86 11.45
N LEU A 49 -0.17 -5.67 12.57
CA LEU A 49 1.30 -5.63 12.60
C LEU A 49 1.93 -6.96 12.15
N LYS A 50 1.36 -8.09 12.60
CA LYS A 50 1.77 -9.43 12.14
C LYS A 50 1.46 -9.66 10.66
N PHE A 51 0.33 -9.13 10.18
CA PHE A 51 -0.05 -9.21 8.77
C PHE A 51 0.99 -8.50 7.89
N LEU A 52 1.41 -7.28 8.26
CA LEU A 52 2.45 -6.53 7.54
C LEU A 52 3.80 -7.26 7.53
N GLU A 53 4.15 -7.94 8.63
CA GLU A 53 5.36 -8.76 8.71
C GLU A 53 5.30 -9.97 7.77
N HIS A 54 4.19 -10.70 7.76
CA HIS A 54 4.01 -11.82 6.82
C HIS A 54 3.97 -11.35 5.36
N LEU A 55 3.35 -10.19 5.09
CA LEU A 55 3.34 -9.58 3.76
C LEU A 55 4.77 -9.28 3.32
N LYS A 56 5.58 -8.62 4.17
CA LYS A 56 7.01 -8.38 3.92
C LYS A 56 7.71 -9.69 3.54
N ASP A 57 7.60 -10.73 4.37
CA ASP A 57 8.26 -12.00 4.12
C ASP A 57 7.82 -12.64 2.79
N ARG A 58 6.53 -12.54 2.45
CA ARG A 58 6.00 -13.04 1.16
C ARG A 58 6.59 -12.28 -0.02
N LEU A 59 6.59 -10.94 0.04
CA LEU A 59 7.15 -10.09 -1.02
C LEU A 59 8.65 -10.35 -1.20
N LEU A 60 9.41 -10.52 -0.12
CA LEU A 60 10.83 -10.86 -0.18
C LEU A 60 11.09 -12.25 -0.75
N ASN A 61 10.21 -13.22 -0.46
CA ASN A 61 10.30 -14.54 -1.09
C ASN A 61 9.98 -14.49 -2.58
N ILE A 62 9.12 -13.57 -3.03
CA ILE A 62 8.91 -13.32 -4.46
C ILE A 62 10.17 -12.71 -5.09
N MET A 63 10.76 -11.69 -4.46
CA MET A 63 11.98 -11.04 -4.94
C MET A 63 13.13 -12.04 -5.19
N LYS A 64 13.28 -13.08 -4.35
CA LYS A 64 14.29 -14.16 -4.52
C LYS A 64 14.10 -15.01 -5.78
N THR A 65 12.94 -14.95 -6.42
CA THR A 65 12.70 -15.70 -7.67
C THR A 65 13.20 -14.96 -8.90
N GLU A 66 13.67 -13.72 -8.74
CA GLU A 66 14.06 -12.79 -9.82
C GLU A 66 12.91 -12.41 -10.77
N ASP A 67 11.67 -12.82 -10.44
CA ASP A 67 10.47 -12.31 -11.09
C ASP A 67 10.29 -10.83 -10.74
N PHE A 68 9.76 -10.05 -11.68
CA PHE A 68 9.33 -8.70 -11.39
C PHE A 68 8.17 -8.72 -10.39
N LEU A 69 8.16 -7.78 -9.44
CA LEU A 69 7.11 -7.68 -8.43
C LEU A 69 6.36 -6.36 -8.57
N ILE A 70 5.04 -6.45 -8.58
CA ILE A 70 4.12 -5.33 -8.36
C ILE A 70 3.15 -5.76 -7.26
N ALA A 71 3.02 -4.98 -6.20
CA ALA A 71 2.07 -5.20 -5.12
C ALA A 71 1.26 -3.93 -4.89
N GLY A 72 -0.06 -4.01 -5.08
CA GLY A 72 -0.96 -2.88 -4.95
C GLY A 72 -2.08 -3.13 -3.95
N GLY A 73 -2.64 -2.06 -3.40
CA GLY A 73 -3.89 -2.12 -2.64
C GLY A 73 -3.92 -1.14 -1.47
N ASP A 74 -4.90 -1.34 -0.58
CA ASP A 74 -5.06 -0.55 0.65
C ASP A 74 -4.21 -1.18 1.77
N PHE A 75 -3.15 -0.46 2.14
CA PHE A 75 -2.26 -0.87 3.21
C PHE A 75 -2.73 -0.42 4.59
N ASN A 76 -3.75 0.44 4.67
CA ASN A 76 -4.17 1.09 5.91
C ASN A 76 -2.99 1.71 6.68
N VAL A 77 -1.94 2.17 6.00
CA VAL A 77 -0.78 2.82 6.62
C VAL A 77 -0.36 4.00 5.75
N ALA A 78 -0.27 5.17 6.37
CA ALA A 78 0.31 6.38 5.83
C ALA A 78 1.77 6.46 6.30
N PRO A 79 2.77 6.19 5.43
CA PRO A 79 4.15 6.01 5.86
C PRO A 79 4.80 7.25 6.48
N GLU A 80 4.57 8.42 5.88
CA GLU A 80 5.23 9.68 6.22
C GLU A 80 4.27 10.80 6.59
N GLU A 81 4.76 11.85 7.24
CA GLU A 81 3.92 13.00 7.64
C GLU A 81 3.24 13.67 6.43
N ILE A 82 3.89 13.67 5.28
CA ILE A 82 3.29 14.19 4.04
C ILE A 82 2.08 13.37 3.59
N ASP A 83 1.97 12.12 4.02
CA ASP A 83 0.89 11.19 3.65
C ASP A 83 -0.39 11.42 4.46
N VAL A 84 -0.41 12.38 5.40
CA VAL A 84 -1.59 12.70 6.21
C VAL A 84 -1.90 14.19 6.21
N HIS A 85 -3.19 14.54 6.31
CA HIS A 85 -3.58 15.95 6.28
C HIS A 85 -3.06 16.76 7.48
N ASP A 86 -3.11 16.19 8.69
CA ASP A 86 -2.64 16.80 9.94
C ASP A 86 -1.81 15.80 10.76
N PRO A 87 -0.47 15.79 10.60
CA PRO A 87 0.40 14.85 11.29
C PRO A 87 0.36 14.96 12.81
N LYS A 88 0.15 16.16 13.35
CA LYS A 88 0.13 16.39 14.80
C LYS A 88 -1.15 15.84 15.41
N ALA A 89 -2.29 16.07 14.77
CA ALA A 89 -3.57 15.57 15.26
C ALA A 89 -3.71 14.04 15.10
N LEU A 90 -3.03 13.47 14.10
CA LEU A 90 -3.09 12.05 13.77
C LEU A 90 -1.97 11.22 14.39
N ASP A 91 -1.00 11.83 15.07
CA ASP A 91 0.06 11.11 15.75
C ASP A 91 -0.51 10.08 16.74
N GLY A 92 0.01 8.86 16.69
CA GLY A 92 -0.49 7.74 17.49
C GLY A 92 -1.90 7.24 17.13
N ARG A 93 -2.55 7.73 16.06
CA ARG A 93 -3.83 7.19 15.56
C ARG A 93 -3.58 6.03 14.59
N LEU A 94 -4.61 5.19 14.39
CA LEU A 94 -4.57 4.16 13.35
C LEU A 94 -4.22 4.74 11.98
N CYS A 95 -3.57 3.90 11.17
CA CYS A 95 -2.98 4.26 9.89
C CYS A 95 -1.78 5.22 9.98
N PHE A 96 -1.55 5.91 11.10
CA PHE A 96 -0.40 6.80 11.28
C PHE A 96 0.39 6.50 12.56
N HIS A 97 0.13 5.35 13.20
CA HIS A 97 0.81 4.96 14.42
C HIS A 97 2.26 4.58 14.11
N ILE A 98 3.19 4.90 15.01
CA ILE A 98 4.63 4.68 14.80
C ILE A 98 4.97 3.21 14.50
N LEU A 99 4.28 2.26 15.15
CA LEU A 99 4.49 0.83 14.91
C LEU A 99 4.01 0.37 13.52
N GLU A 100 2.91 0.93 13.02
CA GLU A 100 2.41 0.63 11.68
C GLU A 100 3.37 1.17 10.62
N ARG A 101 3.79 2.44 10.79
CA ARG A 101 4.77 3.11 9.95
C ARG A 101 6.10 2.37 9.94
N ALA A 102 6.56 1.89 11.09
CA ALA A 102 7.78 1.09 11.20
C ALA A 102 7.68 -0.19 10.36
N LYS A 103 6.58 -0.94 10.47
CA LYS A 103 6.37 -2.16 9.67
C LYS A 103 6.31 -1.90 8.16
N PHE A 104 5.67 -0.82 7.74
CA PHE A 104 5.67 -0.43 6.33
C PHE A 104 7.08 -0.03 5.85
N ARG A 105 7.82 0.76 6.63
CA ARG A 105 9.21 1.13 6.32
C ARG A 105 10.15 -0.07 6.28
N GLU A 106 9.93 -1.09 7.10
CA GLU A 106 10.67 -2.36 6.98
C GLU A 106 10.49 -3.00 5.60
N ILE A 107 9.28 -2.95 5.01
CA ILE A 107 9.04 -3.44 3.64
C ILE A 107 9.93 -2.65 2.67
N LEU A 108 9.88 -1.33 2.72
CA LEU A 108 10.65 -0.46 1.82
C LEU A 108 12.17 -0.64 1.97
N ASN A 109 12.65 -0.73 3.21
CA ASN A 109 14.08 -0.84 3.52
C ASN A 109 14.70 -2.17 3.07
N ASN A 110 13.90 -3.15 2.65
CA ASN A 110 14.38 -4.39 2.03
C ASN A 110 14.42 -4.30 0.48
N GLY A 111 14.45 -3.09 -0.07
CA GLY A 111 14.59 -2.85 -1.51
C GLY A 111 13.27 -2.88 -2.28
N ILE A 112 12.13 -2.91 -1.60
CA ILE A 112 10.83 -2.71 -2.23
C ILE A 112 10.59 -1.20 -2.37
N VAL A 113 10.09 -0.77 -3.53
CA VAL A 113 9.97 0.64 -3.88
C VAL A 113 8.51 1.07 -3.81
N ASP A 114 8.22 2.20 -3.16
CA ASP A 114 6.94 2.91 -3.29
C ASP A 114 6.97 3.73 -4.58
N ILE A 115 6.24 3.26 -5.61
CA ILE A 115 6.26 3.86 -6.95
C ILE A 115 5.80 5.32 -6.89
N PHE A 116 4.70 5.60 -6.17
CA PHE A 116 4.13 6.94 -6.12
C PHE A 116 5.16 7.92 -5.55
N ARG A 117 5.77 7.58 -4.42
CA ARG A 117 6.72 8.47 -3.74
C ARG A 117 8.00 8.67 -4.55
N THR A 118 8.44 7.64 -5.27
CA THR A 118 9.65 7.67 -6.11
C THR A 118 9.43 8.49 -7.38
N PHE A 119 8.29 8.30 -8.04
CA PHE A 119 7.99 8.91 -9.34
C PHE A 119 7.42 10.32 -9.22
N VAL A 120 6.41 10.51 -8.36
CA VAL A 120 5.70 11.80 -8.20
C VAL A 120 6.50 12.78 -7.33
N GLY A 121 7.38 12.25 -6.48
CA GLY A 121 8.31 13.02 -5.65
C GLY A 121 7.95 13.06 -4.18
N ILE A 122 8.98 13.30 -3.36
CA ILE A 122 8.87 13.29 -1.88
C ILE A 122 8.14 14.49 -1.30
N ASP A 123 8.06 15.60 -2.03
CA ASP A 123 7.48 16.86 -1.57
C ASP A 123 6.01 17.05 -2.02
N ARG A 124 5.47 16.09 -2.77
CA ARG A 124 4.09 16.16 -3.27
C ARG A 124 3.10 15.59 -2.25
N LYS A 125 2.26 16.47 -1.71
CA LYS A 125 1.18 16.11 -0.77
C LYS A 125 -0.10 15.76 -1.52
N GLU A 126 -0.41 14.46 -1.57
CA GLU A 126 -1.65 13.92 -2.13
C GLU A 126 -2.15 12.77 -1.27
N PHE A 127 -3.45 12.51 -1.33
CA PHE A 127 -4.12 11.48 -0.53
C PHE A 127 -4.87 10.52 -1.45
N SER A 128 -5.10 9.31 -0.97
CA SER A 128 -5.88 8.29 -1.66
C SER A 128 -7.17 7.96 -0.92
N TRP A 129 -7.34 8.40 0.33
CA TRP A 129 -8.52 8.13 1.14
C TRP A 129 -9.02 9.38 1.85
N TRP A 130 -10.35 9.52 1.96
CA TRP A 130 -11.02 10.56 2.74
C TRP A 130 -12.26 10.02 3.42
N ASN A 131 -12.34 10.22 4.74
CA ASN A 131 -13.53 9.90 5.52
C ASN A 131 -14.79 10.54 4.92
N TYR A 132 -15.89 9.78 4.82
CA TYR A 132 -17.19 10.31 4.40
C TYR A 132 -17.77 11.36 5.35
N ARG A 133 -17.43 11.26 6.65
CA ARG A 133 -17.92 12.15 7.69
C ARG A 133 -17.08 13.42 7.76
N GLU A 134 -17.63 14.43 8.44
CA GLU A 134 -16.91 15.67 8.81
C GLU A 134 -16.35 16.48 7.61
N GLY A 135 -16.88 16.23 6.42
CA GLY A 135 -16.44 16.91 5.21
C GLY A 135 -14.99 16.57 4.83
N GLY A 136 -14.55 15.33 5.03
CA GLY A 136 -13.17 14.90 4.75
C GLY A 136 -12.71 15.24 3.34
N TRP A 137 -13.52 14.91 2.32
CA TRP A 137 -13.23 15.25 0.92
C TRP A 137 -13.24 16.76 0.67
N GLN A 138 -14.28 17.46 1.13
CA GLN A 138 -14.49 18.89 0.87
C GLN A 138 -13.39 19.77 1.48
N ASN A 139 -12.83 19.35 2.61
CA ASN A 139 -11.75 20.05 3.31
C ASN A 139 -10.36 19.45 3.00
N ASN A 140 -10.28 18.49 2.06
CA ASN A 140 -9.08 17.73 1.74
C ASN A 140 -8.35 17.15 2.97
N ARG A 141 -9.11 16.63 3.94
CA ARG A 141 -8.61 15.96 5.14
C ARG A 141 -8.41 14.47 4.87
N GLY A 142 -7.42 14.16 4.04
CA GLY A 142 -7.16 12.80 3.59
C GLY A 142 -5.98 12.09 4.25
N LEU A 143 -5.79 10.85 3.84
CA LEU A 143 -4.62 9.99 4.08
C LEU A 143 -4.19 9.35 2.75
N ARG A 144 -2.89 9.13 2.53
CA ARG A 144 -2.39 8.24 1.48
C ARG A 144 -2.09 6.88 2.08
N ILE A 145 -3.05 5.96 1.97
CA ILE A 145 -2.97 4.60 2.53
C ILE A 145 -3.05 3.51 1.47
N ASP A 146 -3.35 3.88 0.24
CA ASP A 146 -3.26 3.01 -0.93
C ASP A 146 -1.88 3.20 -1.57
N ALA A 147 -1.20 2.09 -1.84
CA ALA A 147 0.16 2.12 -2.39
C ALA A 147 0.30 1.15 -3.58
N LEU A 148 1.20 1.53 -4.49
CA LEU A 148 1.76 0.65 -5.50
C LEU A 148 3.24 0.43 -5.16
N LEU A 149 3.56 -0.75 -4.66
CA LEU A 149 4.90 -1.19 -4.34
C LEU A 149 5.48 -2.04 -5.46
N SER A 150 6.79 -1.99 -5.67
CA SER A 150 7.43 -2.80 -6.70
C SER A 150 8.82 -3.30 -6.34
N SER A 151 9.31 -4.25 -7.14
CA SER A 151 10.75 -4.52 -7.20
C SER A 151 11.51 -3.32 -7.82
N PRO A 152 12.82 -3.17 -7.55
CA PRO A 152 13.63 -2.12 -8.17
C PRO A 152 13.61 -2.18 -9.70
N GLN A 153 13.63 -3.38 -10.28
CA GLN A 153 13.61 -3.57 -11.74
C GLN A 153 12.35 -3.00 -12.39
N ILE A 154 11.22 -2.98 -11.68
CA ILE A 154 9.98 -2.36 -12.15
C ILE A 154 10.00 -0.84 -11.93
N ALA A 155 10.61 -0.36 -10.84
CA ALA A 155 10.67 1.07 -10.55
C ALA A 155 11.36 1.86 -11.68
N ASP A 156 12.40 1.29 -12.30
CA ASP A 156 13.10 1.88 -13.46
C ASP A 156 12.26 1.94 -14.74
N LYS A 157 11.09 1.30 -14.75
CA LYS A 157 10.21 1.13 -15.91
C LYS A 157 8.90 1.90 -15.80
N VAL A 158 8.73 2.67 -14.72
CA VAL A 158 7.53 3.47 -14.48
C VAL A 158 7.52 4.65 -15.45
N LEU A 159 6.46 4.75 -16.25
CA LEU A 159 6.22 5.85 -17.19
C LEU A 159 5.35 6.95 -16.59
N ASP A 160 4.39 6.57 -15.74
CA ASP A 160 3.53 7.51 -15.02
C ASP A 160 3.06 6.88 -13.70
N CYS A 161 2.76 7.73 -12.71
CA CYS A 161 2.05 7.33 -11.51
C CYS A 161 1.19 8.49 -10.99
N SER A 162 -0.06 8.20 -10.68
CA SER A 162 -1.00 9.22 -10.21
C SER A 162 -2.07 8.65 -9.27
N ILE A 163 -2.58 9.52 -8.41
CA ILE A 163 -3.80 9.24 -7.65
C ILE A 163 -4.96 9.93 -8.35
N LEU A 164 -5.96 9.17 -8.77
CA LEU A 164 -7.09 9.66 -9.55
C LEU A 164 -8.16 10.31 -8.65
N SER A 165 -7.75 11.24 -7.78
CA SER A 165 -8.61 11.87 -6.75
C SER A 165 -9.90 12.49 -7.28
N LYS A 166 -9.92 12.91 -8.55
CA LYS A 166 -11.13 13.47 -9.19
C LYS A 166 -12.34 12.53 -9.14
N VAL A 167 -12.15 11.22 -9.13
CA VAL A 167 -13.27 10.26 -9.03
C VAL A 167 -14.02 10.37 -7.70
N ARG A 168 -13.38 10.90 -6.66
CA ARG A 168 -13.99 11.14 -5.34
C ARG A 168 -15.06 12.24 -5.37
N GLY A 169 -15.08 13.05 -6.43
CA GLY A 169 -16.11 14.06 -6.69
C GLY A 169 -17.31 13.56 -7.50
N TRP A 170 -17.37 12.28 -7.89
CA TRP A 170 -18.52 11.71 -8.61
C TRP A 170 -19.71 11.44 -7.68
N ASP A 171 -20.86 11.10 -8.26
CA ASP A 171 -22.03 10.67 -7.52
C ASP A 171 -21.79 9.28 -6.90
N THR A 172 -22.07 9.13 -5.60
CA THR A 172 -21.85 7.90 -4.82
C THR A 172 -20.43 7.29 -4.97
N PRO A 173 -19.37 8.05 -4.69
CA PRO A 173 -18.00 7.58 -4.86
C PRO A 173 -17.58 6.68 -3.70
N SER A 174 -16.56 5.84 -3.92
CA SER A 174 -15.80 5.25 -2.82
C SER A 174 -15.12 6.35 -1.99
N ASP A 175 -14.77 6.05 -0.74
CA ASP A 175 -13.92 6.87 0.13
C ASP A 175 -12.46 6.82 -0.30
N HIS A 176 -12.09 5.86 -1.13
CA HIS A 176 -10.78 5.77 -1.77
C HIS A 176 -10.79 6.32 -3.20
N ALA A 177 -9.63 6.81 -3.63
CA ALA A 177 -9.31 7.13 -5.00
C ALA A 177 -8.28 6.11 -5.53
N PRO A 178 -8.43 5.63 -6.78
CA PRO A 178 -7.48 4.71 -7.38
C PRO A 178 -6.06 5.31 -7.45
N VAL A 179 -5.08 4.49 -7.10
CA VAL A 179 -3.65 4.74 -7.40
C VAL A 179 -3.32 3.97 -8.67
N MET A 180 -2.83 4.68 -9.69
CA MET A 180 -2.55 4.13 -11.00
C MET A 180 -1.05 4.26 -11.31
N GLY A 181 -0.47 3.23 -11.91
CA GLY A 181 0.88 3.25 -12.45
C GLY A 181 0.88 2.75 -13.89
N ASP A 182 1.57 3.45 -14.77
CA ASP A 182 1.86 3.03 -16.14
C ASP A 182 3.32 2.53 -16.19
N ILE A 183 3.54 1.32 -16.73
CA ILE A 183 4.80 0.59 -16.59
C ILE A 183 5.15 -0.13 -17.90
N ASP A 184 6.36 0.11 -18.42
CA ASP A 184 6.87 -0.45 -19.67
C ASP A 184 7.73 -1.72 -19.44
N VAL A 185 7.11 -2.91 -19.55
CA VAL A 185 7.69 -4.22 -19.13
C VAL A 185 8.10 -5.16 -20.25
#